data_AF-A0A914BUX1-F1
#
_entry.id   AF-A0A914BUX1-F1
#
_cell.length_a   1.000
_cell.length_b   1.000
_cell.length_c   1.000
_cell.angle_alpha   90.00
_cell.angle_beta   90.00
_cell.angle_gamma   90.00
#
_symmetry.space_group_name_H-M   'P 1'
#
loop_
_entity.id
_entity.type
_entity.pdbx_description
1 polymer ?
#
loop_
_entity_poly.entity_id
_entity_poly.type
_entity_poly.pdbx_seq_one_letter_code
_entity_poly.pdbx_strand_id
1 'polypeptide(L)'
;MVCEKCTKKLSKLATVHIDRNKAGPSKKVTNENKLLSSKMRFKPDKDEYKKCRICGHRTHHDKAYYCQECAYQKGICAMCGTKVIEVMKYKQTSV
;
A
#
# COMPACT_ATOMS: atom_id res chain seq x y z
N MET A 1 -8.27 -4.19 -3.35
CA MET A 1 -8.72 -5.39 -2.62
C MET A 1 -7.50 -6.20 -2.20
N VAL A 2 -7.21 -6.37 -0.91
CA VAL A 2 -5.99 -7.04 -0.40
C VAL A 2 -6.37 -8.08 0.66
N CYS A 3 -5.87 -9.31 0.56
CA CYS A 3 -6.14 -10.37 1.53
C CYS A 3 -5.35 -10.18 2.84
N GLU A 4 -5.82 -10.78 3.93
CA GLU A 4 -5.19 -10.67 5.27
C GLU A 4 -3.72 -11.08 5.31
N LYS A 5 -3.30 -12.02 4.46
CA LYS A 5 -1.90 -12.43 4.36
C LYS A 5 -1.03 -11.31 3.75
N CYS A 6 -1.61 -10.50 2.88
CA CYS A 6 -0.94 -9.41 2.19
C CYS A 6 -1.07 -8.06 2.90
N THR A 7 -2.02 -7.88 3.83
CA THR A 7 -2.10 -6.64 4.65
C THR A 7 -0.81 -6.41 5.44
N LYS A 8 -0.17 -7.48 5.93
CA LYS A 8 1.14 -7.45 6.59
C LYS A 8 2.28 -6.92 5.70
N LYS A 9 2.12 -6.96 4.37
CA LYS A 9 3.12 -6.51 3.39
C LYS A 9 2.94 -5.05 2.98
N LEU A 10 1.82 -4.42 3.37
CA LEU A 10 1.58 -3.01 3.12
C LEU A 10 2.55 -2.17 3.94
N SER A 11 3.04 -1.09 3.36
CA SER A 11 3.77 -0.08 4.12
C SER A 11 2.84 0.50 5.19
N LYS A 12 3.35 0.62 6.42
CA LYS A 12 2.65 1.37 7.45
C LYS A 12 2.63 2.83 6.99
N LEU A 13 1.44 3.44 6.95
CA LEU A 13 1.31 4.87 6.73
C LEU A 13 2.22 5.60 7.72
N ALA A 14 2.88 6.66 7.26
CA ALA A 14 3.63 7.57 8.11
C ALA A 14 2.65 8.37 8.99
N THR A 15 1.96 7.68 9.88
CA THR A 15 1.46 8.32 11.09
C THR A 15 2.69 8.78 11.86
N VAL A 16 2.62 9.96 12.47
CA VAL A 16 3.60 10.35 13.50
C VAL A 16 3.46 9.30 14.58
N HIS A 17 4.29 8.26 14.53
CA HIS A 17 4.28 7.19 15.50
C HIS A 17 4.59 7.85 16.86
N ILE A 18 3.60 7.93 17.75
CA ILE A 18 3.90 7.90 19.17
C ILE A 18 4.42 6.48 19.38
N ASP A 19 5.73 6.33 19.45
CA ASP A 19 6.40 5.07 19.74
C ASP A 19 5.92 4.55 21.09
N ARG A 20 4.85 3.74 21.10
CA ARG A 20 4.31 3.13 22.33
C ARG A 20 5.29 2.14 22.97
N ASN A 21 6.36 1.72 22.27
CA ASN A 21 7.32 0.70 22.73
C ASN A 21 8.80 1.12 22.67
N LYS A 22 9.13 2.42 22.64
CA LYS A 22 10.49 2.86 23.01
C LYS A 22 10.45 3.62 24.32
N ALA A 23 10.55 2.88 25.41
CA ALA A 23 11.04 3.38 26.69
C ALA A 23 12.53 3.72 26.52
N GLY A 24 12.80 4.95 26.06
CA GLY A 24 14.14 5.49 25.91
C GLY A 24 14.04 6.82 25.20
N PRO A 25 14.78 7.86 25.62
CA PRO A 25 14.68 9.17 25.01
C PRO A 25 15.23 9.05 23.58
N SER A 26 14.35 8.79 22.61
CA SER A 26 14.57 9.22 21.24
C SER A 26 14.86 10.71 21.38
N LYS A 27 16.15 11.09 21.33
CA LYS A 27 16.60 12.49 21.43
C LYS A 27 15.66 13.30 20.56
N LYS A 28 14.71 13.99 21.18
CA LYS A 28 13.86 14.93 20.48
C LYS A 28 14.82 16.05 20.13
N VAL A 29 15.42 15.97 18.95
CA VAL A 29 16.28 17.03 18.45
C VAL A 29 15.35 18.20 18.21
N THR A 30 15.34 19.13 19.16
CA THR A 30 14.62 20.39 19.03
C THR A 30 15.29 21.15 17.89
N ASN A 31 14.49 21.80 17.04
CA ASN A 31 14.97 22.60 15.90
C ASN A 31 15.46 21.81 14.67
N GLU A 32 14.91 20.63 14.40
CA GLU A 32 15.05 19.98 13.09
C GLU A 32 13.73 20.00 12.30
N ASN A 33 13.84 20.25 10.99
CA ASN A 33 12.75 19.94 10.08
C ASN A 33 12.62 18.41 9.98
N LYS A 34 11.65 17.82 10.70
CA LYS A 34 11.34 16.38 10.65
C LYS A 34 10.91 15.91 9.25
N LEU A 35 10.38 16.86 8.48
CA LEU A 35 10.13 16.78 7.04
C LEU A 35 11.41 16.86 6.20
N LEU A 36 12.62 16.97 6.76
CA LEU A 36 13.89 16.96 6.03
C LEU A 36 14.87 15.91 6.61
N SER A 37 14.82 15.61 7.91
CA SER A 37 15.77 14.68 8.58
C SER A 37 15.39 13.19 8.54
N SER A 38 14.16 12.83 8.17
CA SER A 38 13.76 11.41 8.10
C SER A 38 14.40 10.68 6.92
N LYS A 39 15.32 9.76 7.22
CA LYS A 39 16.15 8.98 6.28
C LYS A 39 15.39 7.98 5.38
N MET A 40 14.09 7.75 5.61
CA MET A 40 13.28 6.72 4.93
C MET A 40 11.90 7.26 4.51
N ARG A 41 11.85 8.42 3.84
CA ARG A 41 10.57 8.96 3.38
C ARG A 41 10.02 8.18 2.17
N PHE A 42 8.73 7.88 2.24
CA PHE A 42 7.96 7.42 1.10
C PHE A 42 7.98 8.52 0.03
N LYS A 43 8.70 8.29 -1.06
CA LYS A 43 8.72 9.18 -2.23
C LYS A 43 7.55 8.77 -3.13
N PRO A 44 6.56 9.63 -3.37
CA PRO A 44 5.43 9.31 -4.25
C PRO A 44 5.89 9.15 -5.71
N ASP A 45 6.95 9.85 -6.10
CA ASP A 45 7.55 9.84 -7.45
C ASP A 45 8.52 8.67 -7.67
N LYS A 46 8.17 7.47 -7.22
CA LYS A 46 8.93 6.29 -7.64
C LYS A 46 8.45 5.87 -9.02
N ASP A 47 9.34 5.97 -10.00
CA ASP A 47 9.23 5.39 -11.34
C ASP A 47 9.04 3.86 -11.39
N GLU A 48 8.80 3.19 -10.24
CA GLU A 48 8.84 1.74 -10.07
C GLU A 48 7.49 1.09 -9.75
N TYR A 49 6.37 1.82 -9.81
CA TYR A 49 5.07 1.15 -9.69
C TYR A 49 4.87 0.21 -10.87
N LYS A 50 4.71 -1.08 -10.56
CA LYS A 50 4.54 -2.12 -11.58
C LYS A 50 3.27 -1.83 -12.38
N LYS A 51 3.30 -2.16 -13.67
CA LYS A 51 2.09 -2.15 -14.50
C LYS A 51 1.19 -3.32 -14.10
N CYS A 52 -0.11 -3.10 -14.15
CA CYS A 52 -1.12 -4.12 -13.94
C CYS A 52 -1.00 -5.19 -15.02
N ARG A 53 -1.03 -6.47 -14.63
CA ARG A 53 -0.96 -7.59 -15.58
C ARG A 53 -2.21 -7.78 -16.46
N ILE A 54 -3.33 -7.13 -16.12
CA ILE A 54 -4.60 -7.27 -16.83
C ILE A 54 -4.81 -6.11 -17.80
N CYS A 55 -4.75 -4.87 -17.30
CA CYS A 55 -5.04 -3.67 -18.10
C CYS A 55 -3.79 -2.88 -18.53
N GLY A 56 -2.59 -3.24 -18.03
CA GLY A 56 -1.35 -2.51 -18.34
C GLY A 56 -1.21 -1.15 -17.66
N HIS A 57 -2.24 -0.63 -16.99
CA HIS A 57 -2.18 0.64 -16.28
C HIS A 57 -1.21 0.58 -15.09
N ARG A 58 -0.62 1.72 -14.71
CA ARG A 58 0.28 1.79 -13.55
C ARG A 58 -0.50 1.48 -12.27
N THR A 59 0.08 0.66 -11.38
CA THR A 59 -0.54 0.35 -10.10
C THR A 59 -0.32 1.48 -9.09
N HIS A 60 -1.22 1.61 -8.10
CA HIS A 60 -1.17 2.69 -7.10
C HIS A 60 -0.36 2.35 -5.85
N HIS A 61 0.09 1.10 -5.70
CA HIS A 61 0.75 0.63 -4.49
C HIS A 61 2.07 -0.08 -4.80
N ASP A 62 3.05 0.13 -3.91
CA ASP A 62 4.30 -0.61 -3.93
C ASP A 62 4.03 -2.12 -3.84
N LYS A 63 4.65 -2.88 -4.75
CA LYS A 63 4.57 -4.36 -4.84
C LYS A 63 3.19 -4.91 -5.28
N ALA A 64 2.28 -4.08 -5.76
CA ALA A 64 1.05 -4.58 -6.39
C ALA A 64 1.33 -5.15 -7.80
N TYR A 65 0.58 -6.17 -8.19
CA TYR A 65 0.61 -6.75 -9.55
C TYR A 65 -0.64 -6.43 -10.36
N TYR A 66 -1.73 -6.04 -9.68
CA TYR A 66 -3.01 -5.71 -10.31
C TYR A 66 -3.50 -4.34 -9.88
N CYS A 67 -4.21 -3.67 -10.79
CA CYS A 67 -4.87 -2.40 -10.53
C CYS A 67 -6.03 -2.57 -9.53
N GLN A 68 -6.41 -1.52 -8.81
CA GLN A 68 -7.49 -1.59 -7.83
C GLN A 68 -8.82 -2.01 -8.48
N GLU A 69 -9.12 -1.45 -9.65
CA GLU A 69 -10.34 -1.73 -10.41
C GLU A 69 -10.38 -3.19 -10.88
N CYS A 70 -9.28 -3.67 -11.45
CA CYS A 70 -9.09 -5.02 -11.96
C CYS A 70 -9.23 -6.06 -10.84
N ALA A 71 -8.62 -5.75 -9.69
CA ALA A 71 -8.70 -6.58 -8.49
C ALA A 71 -10.13 -6.64 -7.95
N TYR A 72 -10.85 -5.51 -8.00
CA TYR A 72 -12.24 -5.43 -7.59
C TYR A 72 -13.16 -6.20 -8.54
N GLN A 73 -13.14 -5.90 -9.84
CA GLN A 73 -13.98 -6.55 -10.86
C GLN A 73 -13.83 -8.07 -10.90
N LYS A 74 -12.61 -8.59 -10.68
CA LYS A 74 -12.32 -10.02 -10.70
C LYS A 74 -12.37 -10.68 -9.31
N GLY A 75 -12.57 -9.91 -8.24
CA GLY A 75 -12.60 -10.41 -6.87
C GLY A 75 -11.28 -11.03 -6.41
N ILE A 76 -10.15 -10.53 -6.92
CA ILE A 76 -8.80 -11.04 -6.62
C ILE A 76 -8.01 -10.09 -5.72
N CYS A 77 -7.00 -10.60 -5.03
CA CYS A 77 -6.07 -9.78 -4.27
C CYS A 77 -5.08 -9.04 -5.19
N ALA A 78 -4.95 -7.72 -5.03
CA ALA A 78 -4.07 -6.88 -5.85
C ALA A 78 -2.57 -7.22 -5.74
N MET A 79 -2.17 -7.91 -4.66
CA MET A 79 -0.77 -8.20 -4.32
C MET A 79 -0.35 -9.66 -4.61
N CYS A 80 -1.29 -10.60 -4.66
CA CYS A 80 -0.97 -12.02 -4.87
C CYS A 80 -1.88 -12.75 -5.86
N GLY A 81 -2.99 -12.14 -6.28
CA GLY A 81 -3.92 -12.74 -7.24
C GLY A 81 -4.85 -13.83 -6.68
N THR A 82 -4.76 -14.16 -5.39
CA THR A 82 -5.69 -15.11 -4.78
C THR A 82 -7.12 -14.58 -4.85
N LYS A 83 -8.08 -15.45 -5.20
CA LYS A 83 -9.52 -15.13 -5.17
C LYS A 83 -9.93 -14.85 -3.72
N VAL A 84 -10.51 -13.68 -3.48
CA VAL A 84 -10.98 -13.25 -2.15
C VAL A 84 -12.50 -13.34 -2.07
N ILE A 85 -13.20 -13.08 -3.18
CA ILE A 85 -14.66 -13.09 -3.25
C ILE A 85 -15.09 -13.77 -4.56
N GLU A 86 -16.22 -14.47 -4.53
CA GLU A 86 -16.86 -14.99 -5.73
C GLU A 86 -17.75 -13.92 -6.37
N VAL A 87 -17.36 -13.44 -7.54
CA VAL A 87 -17.96 -12.23 -8.15
C VAL A 87 -19.28 -12.47 -8.88
N MET A 88 -19.68 -13.73 -9.09
CA MET A 88 -20.85 -14.06 -9.93
C MET A 88 -22.19 -13.48 -9.41
N LYS A 89 -22.30 -13.27 -8.10
CA LYS A 89 -23.51 -12.74 -7.46
C LYS A 89 -23.43 -11.25 -7.13
N TYR A 90 -22.33 -10.59 -7.48
CA TYR A 90 -22.07 -9.19 -7.11
C TYR A 90 -21.84 -8.33 -8.35
N LYS A 91 -22.49 -7.16 -8.41
CA LYS A 91 -22.18 -6.16 -9.44
C LYS A 91 -20.90 -5.41 -9.06
N GLN A 92 -19.76 -5.95 -9.49
CA GLN A 92 -18.46 -5.34 -9.28
C GLN A 92 -18.04 -4.53 -10.53
N THR A 93 -18.75 -3.45 -10.82
CA THR A 93 -18.31 -2.46 -11.83
C THR A 93 -17.60 -1.30 -11.15
N SER A 94 -16.63 -0.70 -11.84
CA SER A 94 -15.81 0.41 -11.31
C SER A 94 -16.38 1.79 -11.68
N VAL A 95 -17.47 1.81 -12.45
CA VAL A 95 -18.29 2.95 -12.88
C VAL A 95 -19.72 2.44 -13.06
#